data_AF-A0A7W2E976-F1
#
_entry.id   AF-A0A7W2E976-F1
#
_cell.length_a   1.000
_cell.length_b   1.000
_cell.length_c   1.000
_cell.angle_alpha   90.00
_cell.angle_beta   90.00
_cell.angle_gamma   90.00
#
_symmetry.space_group_name_H-M   'P 1'
#
loop_
_entity.id
_entity.type
_entity.pdbx_description
1 polymer ?
#
loop_
_entity_poly.entity_id
_entity_poly.type
_entity_poly.pdbx_seq_one_letter_code
_entity_poly.pdbx_strand_id
1 'polypeptide(L)'
;MGDIGWGCTCVKSNKTATAGTSKAVGSNLVKNATDECVSWWDHEKNSEQLWHTAKKGSRKTAWWTCSNGHTFESRIDEMFKRGSCTQCDEEKWREKKAQDAIRTLAWRLAYAFSSVADVPELAAA
;
A
#
# COMPACT_ATOMS: atom_id res chain seq x y z
N MET A 1 41.39 -48.19 -8.72
CA MET A 1 40.87 -47.45 -7.55
C MET A 1 41.70 -46.18 -7.39
N GLY A 2 41.06 -45.02 -7.23
CA GLY A 2 41.71 -43.69 -7.09
C GLY A 2 42.09 -43.08 -8.44
N ASP A 3 41.76 -41.84 -8.82
CA ASP A 3 41.23 -40.68 -8.10
C ASP A 3 40.40 -39.87 -9.11
N ILE A 4 39.08 -39.76 -8.89
CA ILE A 4 38.27 -38.75 -9.59
C ILE A 4 38.46 -37.47 -8.81
N GLY A 5 39.56 -36.76 -9.10
CA GLY A 5 39.88 -35.48 -8.51
C GLY A 5 38.83 -34.45 -8.90
N TRP A 6 37.77 -34.32 -8.09
CA TRP A 6 36.78 -33.26 -8.22
C TRP A 6 37.45 -31.96 -7.75
N GLY A 7 38.08 -31.27 -8.69
CA GLY A 7 38.74 -29.99 -8.45
C GLY A 7 37.76 -28.99 -7.86
N CYS A 8 38.04 -28.52 -6.65
CA CYS A 8 37.37 -27.37 -6.08
C CYS A 8 37.81 -26.11 -6.84
N THR A 9 36.95 -25.57 -7.71
CA THR A 9 37.11 -24.20 -8.25
C THR A 9 36.60 -23.21 -7.22
N CYS A 10 37.39 -22.96 -6.18
CA CYS A 10 37.15 -21.85 -5.26
C CYS A 10 37.44 -20.52 -5.97
N VAL A 11 36.48 -20.04 -6.77
CA VAL A 11 36.44 -18.67 -7.24
C VAL A 11 36.23 -17.80 -6.00
N LYS A 12 37.32 -17.21 -5.48
CA LYS A 12 37.25 -16.10 -4.53
C LYS A 12 36.49 -14.99 -5.24
N SER A 13 35.20 -14.90 -4.97
CA SER A 13 34.39 -13.77 -5.39
C SER A 13 35.01 -12.55 -4.70
N ASN A 14 35.68 -11.69 -5.48
CA ASN A 14 35.92 -10.32 -5.07
C ASN A 14 34.55 -9.65 -4.98
N LYS A 15 33.84 -9.88 -3.88
CA LYS A 15 32.75 -9.03 -3.45
C LYS A 15 33.38 -7.67 -3.19
N THR A 16 33.35 -6.81 -4.21
CA THR A 16 33.71 -5.42 -4.11
C THR A 16 32.90 -4.87 -2.96
N ALA A 17 33.55 -4.58 -1.83
CA ALA A 17 32.92 -3.85 -0.75
C ALA A 17 32.63 -2.47 -1.32
N THR A 18 31.41 -2.27 -1.82
CA THR A 18 30.92 -0.93 -2.13
C THR A 18 31.10 -0.12 -0.87
N ALA A 19 31.90 0.95 -0.95
CA ALA A 19 32.15 1.87 0.14
C ALA A 19 30.81 2.19 0.82
N GLY A 20 30.70 1.85 2.11
CA GLY A 20 29.48 2.07 2.85
C GLY A 20 29.20 3.57 2.89
N THR A 21 28.23 4.05 2.13
CA THR A 21 27.71 5.40 2.29
C THR A 21 27.18 5.50 3.71
N SER A 22 27.87 6.25 4.57
CA SER A 22 27.42 6.54 5.94
C SER A 22 26.17 7.40 5.86
N LYS A 23 25.01 6.77 5.72
CA LYS A 23 23.72 7.47 5.78
C LYS A 23 23.60 8.03 7.20
N ALA A 24 23.29 9.32 7.30
CA ALA A 24 23.16 10.02 8.57
C ALA A 24 22.27 9.23 9.54
N VAL A 25 22.74 9.11 10.78
CA VAL A 25 22.05 8.37 11.84
C VAL A 25 20.62 8.91 11.97
N GLY A 26 19.63 8.05 11.73
CA GLY A 26 18.22 8.40 11.90
C GLY A 26 17.51 9.03 10.70
N SER A 27 18.15 9.16 9.53
CA SER A 27 17.49 9.72 8.33
C SER A 27 16.27 8.90 7.85
N ASN A 28 16.16 7.64 8.28
CA ASN A 28 15.09 6.72 7.88
C ASN A 28 14.03 6.52 8.98
N LEU A 29 14.04 7.35 10.03
CA LEU A 29 13.05 7.25 11.11
C LEU A 29 11.70 7.82 10.68
N VAL A 30 10.62 7.24 11.21
CA VAL A 30 9.23 7.65 10.94
C VAL A 30 9.02 9.12 11.29
N LYS A 31 9.49 9.54 12.47
CA LYS A 31 9.37 10.94 12.96
C LYS A 31 10.03 12.01 12.07
N ASN A 32 11.00 11.60 11.25
CA ASN A 32 11.74 12.50 10.35
C ASN A 32 11.19 12.44 8.91
N ALA A 33 10.12 11.69 8.68
CA ALA A 33 9.52 11.56 7.37
C ALA A 33 8.45 12.64 7.15
N THR A 34 8.25 13.02 5.88
CA THR A 34 7.27 14.03 5.46
C THR A 34 6.00 13.41 4.87
N ASP A 35 5.88 12.08 4.96
CA ASP A 35 4.74 11.32 4.43
C ASP A 35 3.47 11.58 5.26
N GLU A 36 2.31 11.63 4.60
CA GLU A 36 1.02 11.92 5.26
C GLU A 36 0.67 10.91 6.36
N CYS A 37 1.09 9.66 6.20
CA CYS A 37 0.85 8.61 7.19
C CYS A 37 1.50 8.90 8.56
N VAL A 38 2.55 9.74 8.62
CA VAL A 38 3.17 10.16 9.89
C VAL A 38 2.16 10.92 10.76
N SER A 39 1.28 11.71 10.15
CA SER A 39 0.23 12.44 10.86
C SER A 39 -0.83 11.51 11.47
N TRP A 40 -0.93 10.28 10.98
CA TRP A 40 -1.87 9.28 11.49
C TRP A 40 -1.27 8.45 12.64
N TRP A 41 -0.05 8.73 13.09
CA TRP A 41 0.58 7.98 14.17
C TRP A 41 -0.16 8.19 15.50
N ASP A 42 -0.59 7.10 16.13
CA ASP A 42 -1.29 7.15 17.41
C ASP A 42 -0.27 7.19 18.57
N HIS A 43 -0.06 8.37 19.17
CA HIS A 43 0.88 8.55 20.29
C HIS A 43 0.37 8.00 21.62
N GLU A 44 -0.94 7.76 21.76
CA GLU A 44 -1.53 7.23 23.00
C GLU A 44 -1.40 5.70 23.05
N LYS A 45 -1.56 5.04 21.91
CA LYS A 45 -1.49 3.58 21.81
C LYS A 45 -0.08 3.04 21.56
N ASN A 46 0.77 3.80 20.88
CA ASN A 46 2.15 3.39 20.62
C ASN A 46 3.09 3.85 21.72
N SER A 47 4.09 3.02 22.03
CA SER A 47 5.13 3.42 22.98
C SER A 47 6.01 4.55 22.43
N GLU A 48 6.43 5.46 23.30
CA GLU A 48 7.36 6.54 22.95
C GLU A 48 8.68 5.96 22.38
N GLN A 49 9.18 4.86 22.94
CA GLN A 49 10.35 4.17 22.42
C GLN A 49 10.19 3.75 20.94
N LEU A 50 8.97 3.32 20.56
CA LEU A 50 8.67 2.97 19.17
C LEU A 50 8.76 4.20 18.28
N TRP A 51 8.21 5.34 18.68
CA TRP A 51 8.29 6.60 17.93
C TRP A 51 9.73 7.03 17.61
N HIS A 52 10.64 6.90 18.57
CA HIS A 52 12.05 7.29 18.39
C HIS A 52 12.88 6.26 17.59
N THR A 53 12.46 4.99 17.55
CA THR A 53 13.24 3.90 16.96
C THR A 53 12.66 3.38 15.63
N ALA A 54 11.38 3.64 15.36
CA ALA A 54 10.67 3.18 14.19
C ALA A 54 11.31 3.73 12.91
N LYS A 55 11.61 2.82 11.98
CA LYS A 55 12.13 3.14 10.64
C LYS A 55 11.03 2.94 9.60
N LYS A 56 11.03 3.71 8.52
CA LYS A 56 10.05 3.61 7.41
C LYS A 56 9.90 2.21 6.84
N GLY A 57 10.99 1.44 6.74
CA GLY A 57 10.98 0.05 6.25
C GLY A 57 10.82 -1.01 7.33
N SER A 58 10.38 -0.65 8.54
CA SER A 58 10.24 -1.60 9.64
C SER A 58 9.00 -2.47 9.46
N ARG A 59 9.17 -3.78 9.67
CA ARG A 59 8.06 -4.75 9.68
C ARG A 59 7.30 -4.79 10.99
N LYS A 60 7.63 -3.89 11.94
CA LYS A 60 6.89 -3.74 13.19
C LYS A 60 5.49 -3.23 12.90
N THR A 61 4.53 -3.67 13.70
CA THR A 61 3.18 -3.12 13.72
C THR A 61 3.13 -1.91 14.64
N ALA A 62 2.27 -0.96 14.28
CA ALA A 62 1.97 0.23 15.05
C ALA A 62 0.49 0.55 14.89
N TRP A 63 -0.04 1.31 15.84
CA TRP A 63 -1.39 1.83 15.81
C TRP A 63 -1.44 3.13 15.01
N TRP A 64 -2.43 3.25 14.13
CA TRP A 64 -2.66 4.41 13.29
C TRP A 64 -4.12 4.86 13.44
N THR A 65 -4.34 6.17 13.46
CA THR A 65 -5.66 6.77 13.46
C THR A 65 -5.74 7.72 12.26
N CYS A 66 -6.57 7.38 11.27
CA CYS A 66 -6.70 8.20 10.08
C CYS A 66 -7.50 9.49 10.36
N SER A 67 -7.46 10.44 9.42
CA SER A 67 -8.19 11.71 9.52
C SER A 67 -9.72 11.56 9.67
N ASN A 68 -10.28 10.42 9.23
CA ASN A 68 -11.70 10.10 9.40
C ASN A 68 -12.01 9.50 10.80
N GLY A 69 -11.01 9.36 11.68
CA GLY A 69 -11.19 8.85 13.05
C GLY A 69 -11.16 7.32 13.17
N HIS A 70 -10.78 6.59 12.13
CA HIS A 70 -10.65 5.14 12.20
C HIS A 70 -9.29 4.75 12.78
N THR A 71 -9.31 4.00 13.89
CA THR A 71 -8.11 3.45 14.53
C THR A 71 -7.88 2.00 14.11
N PHE A 72 -6.70 1.69 13.59
CA PHE A 72 -6.33 0.36 13.12
C PHE A 72 -4.84 0.06 13.35
N GLU A 73 -4.50 -1.22 13.47
CA GLU A 73 -3.11 -1.67 13.54
C GLU A 73 -2.60 -2.02 12.14
N SER A 74 -1.45 -1.48 11.76
CA SER A 74 -0.81 -1.81 10.49
C SER A 74 0.71 -1.76 10.59
N ARG A 75 1.38 -2.44 9.66
CA ARG A 75 2.85 -2.45 9.57
C ARG A 75 3.36 -1.11 9.10
N ILE A 76 4.44 -0.63 9.72
CA ILE A 76 5.07 0.63 9.36
C ILE A 76 5.50 0.62 7.89
N ASP A 77 6.16 -0.45 7.43
CA ASP A 77 6.57 -0.55 6.03
C ASP A 77 5.41 -0.59 5.03
N GLU A 78 4.23 -1.06 5.45
CA GLU A 78 3.05 -1.09 4.60
C GLU A 78 2.37 0.27 4.54
N MET A 79 2.28 0.99 5.66
CA MET A 79 1.74 2.35 5.73
C MET A 79 2.56 3.34 4.92
N PHE A 80 3.89 3.22 4.88
CA PHE A 80 4.73 4.05 4.02
C PHE A 80 4.67 3.65 2.53
N LYS A 81 4.16 2.47 2.18
CA LYS A 81 4.01 2.02 0.78
C LYS A 81 2.63 2.28 0.22
N ARG A 82 1.58 2.00 1.00
CA ARG A 82 0.17 2.06 0.60
C ARG A 82 -0.56 3.26 1.18
N GLY A 83 -0.23 3.65 2.42
CA GLY A 83 -0.85 4.79 3.10
C GLY A 83 -2.38 4.74 3.15
N SER A 84 -2.96 3.55 3.34
CA SER A 84 -4.40 3.35 3.23
C SER A 84 -5.03 2.85 4.52
N CYS A 85 -6.24 3.33 4.78
CA CYS A 85 -7.08 2.91 5.89
C CYS A 85 -8.13 1.95 5.35
N THR A 86 -8.12 0.71 5.83
CA THR A 86 -9.00 -0.37 5.35
C THR A 86 -10.48 -0.01 5.48
N GLN A 87 -10.87 0.69 6.55
CA GLN A 87 -12.25 1.14 6.76
C GLN A 87 -12.65 2.22 5.75
N CYS A 88 -11.78 3.21 5.50
CA CYS A 88 -12.02 4.24 4.50
C CYS A 88 -12.09 3.65 3.08
N ASP A 89 -11.24 2.67 2.76
CA ASP A 89 -11.26 1.99 1.48
C ASP A 89 -12.55 1.19 1.29
N GLU A 90 -13.03 0.52 2.33
CA GLU A 90 -14.30 -0.21 2.31
C GLU A 90 -15.50 0.74 2.09
N GLU A 91 -15.54 1.87 2.81
CA GLU A 91 -16.60 2.86 2.66
C GLU A 91 -16.67 3.42 1.23
N LYS A 92 -15.52 3.81 0.67
CA LYS A 92 -15.42 4.26 -0.73
C LYS A 92 -15.90 3.20 -1.72
N TRP A 93 -15.54 1.93 -1.49
CA TRP A 93 -15.96 0.84 -2.37
C TRP A 93 -17.47 0.62 -2.32
N ARG A 94 -18.06 0.67 -1.13
CA ARG A 94 -19.52 0.58 -0.94
C ARG A 94 -20.25 1.74 -1.61
N GLU A 95 -19.76 2.96 -1.45
CA GLU A 95 -20.32 4.15 -2.08
C GLU A 95 -20.28 4.03 -3.61
N LYS A 96 -19.12 3.71 -4.18
CA LYS A 96 -18.98 3.52 -5.63
C LYS A 96 -19.92 2.45 -6.16
N LYS A 97 -20.04 1.33 -5.45
CA LYS A 97 -20.96 0.25 -5.83
C LYS A 97 -22.42 0.70 -5.80
N ALA A 98 -22.81 1.54 -4.84
CA ALA A 98 -24.15 2.12 -4.79
C ALA A 98 -24.39 3.08 -5.96
N GLN A 99 -23.42 3.95 -6.28
CA GLN A 99 -23.48 4.85 -7.43
C GLN A 99 -23.59 4.07 -8.75
N ASP A 100 -22.81 3.00 -8.91
CA ASP A 100 -22.87 2.12 -10.08
C ASP A 100 -24.25 1.47 -10.23
N ALA A 101 -24.85 1.02 -9.12
CA ALA A 101 -26.20 0.46 -9.13
C ALA A 101 -27.25 1.50 -9.53
N ILE A 102 -27.18 2.72 -9.00
CA ILE A 102 -28.07 3.84 -9.38
C ILE A 102 -27.91 4.15 -10.87
N ARG A 103 -26.67 4.21 -11.38
CA ARG A 103 -26.40 4.44 -12.81
C ARG A 103 -27.02 3.35 -13.68
N THR A 104 -26.85 2.09 -13.30
CA THR A 104 -27.45 0.95 -14.02
C THR A 104 -28.98 1.02 -14.02
N LEU A 105 -29.59 1.37 -12.89
CA LEU A 105 -31.04 1.53 -12.80
C LEU A 105 -31.54 2.70 -13.66
N ALA A 106 -30.86 3.85 -13.62
CA ALA A 106 -31.18 5.01 -14.43
C ALA A 106 -31.13 4.67 -15.93
N TRP A 107 -30.08 3.98 -16.36
CA TRP A 107 -29.98 3.48 -17.74
C TRP A 107 -31.14 2.55 -18.09
N ARG A 108 -31.45 1.55 -17.24
CA ARG A 108 -32.57 0.62 -17.48
C ARG A 108 -33.91 1.35 -17.62
N LEU A 109 -34.17 2.34 -16.79
CA LEU A 109 -35.41 3.12 -16.85
C LEU A 109 -35.46 4.02 -18.09
N ALA A 110 -34.35 4.68 -18.44
CA ALA A 110 -34.26 5.56 -19.61
C ALA A 110 -34.55 4.81 -20.92
N TYR A 111 -34.14 3.55 -21.02
CA TYR A 111 -34.32 2.73 -22.22
C TYR A 111 -35.37 1.62 -22.04
N ALA A 112 -36.18 1.66 -20.96
CA ALA A 112 -37.17 0.61 -20.68
C ALA A 112 -38.26 0.49 -21.77
N PHE A 113 -38.54 1.58 -22.48
CA PHE A 113 -39.56 1.66 -23.52
C PHE A 113 -39.00 1.97 -24.91
N SER A 114 -37.67 2.12 -25.04
CA SER A 114 -37.02 2.31 -26.34
C SER A 114 -36.93 0.95 -27.03
N SER A 115 -37.52 0.83 -28.23
CA SER A 115 -37.28 -0.34 -29.06
C SER A 115 -35.87 -0.25 -29.66
N VAL A 116 -35.31 -1.37 -30.11
CA VAL A 116 -33.99 -1.36 -30.77
C VAL A 116 -33.96 -0.46 -32.01
N ALA A 117 -35.12 -0.19 -32.62
CA ALA A 117 -35.27 0.70 -33.77
C ALA A 117 -35.12 2.19 -33.40
N ASP A 118 -35.32 2.54 -32.12
CA ASP A 118 -35.21 3.91 -31.62
C ASP A 118 -33.78 4.26 -31.16
N VAL A 119 -32.85 3.30 -31.21
CA VAL A 119 -31.43 3.49 -30.84
C VAL A 119 -30.60 3.61 -32.12
N PRO A 120 -30.29 4.83 -32.59
CA PRO A 120 -29.69 5.05 -33.91
C PRO A 120 -28.30 4.40 -34.09
N GLU A 121 -27.56 4.13 -33.01
CA GLU A 121 -26.27 3.43 -33.08
C GLU A 121 -26.38 1.91 -33.25
N LEU A 122 -27.49 1.28 -32.85
CA LEU A 122 -27.69 -0.18 -32.99
C LEU A 122 -28.40 -0.56 -34.29
N ALA A 123 -29.11 0.38 -34.91
CA ALA A 123 -29.82 0.16 -36.17
C ALA A 123 -28.90 0.18 -37.42
N ALA A 124 -27.63 0.54 -37.26
CA ALA A 124 -26.66 0.70 -38.35
C ALA A 124 -25.67 -0.47 -38.51
N ALA A 125 -25.90 -1.60 -37.82
CA ALA A 125 -25.09 -2.82 -37.91
C ALA A 125 -25.69 -3.87 -38.86
#